data_AF-A0A1F2UJ40-F1
#
_entry.id   AF-A0A1F2UJ40-F1
#
_cell.length_a   1.000
_cell.length_b   1.000
_cell.length_c   1.000
_cell.angle_alpha   90.00
_cell.angle_beta   90.00
_cell.angle_gamma   90.00
#
_symmetry.space_group_name_H-M   'P 1'
#
loop_
_entity.id
_entity.type
_entity.pdbx_description
1 polymer ?
#
loop_
_entity_poly.entity_id
_entity_poly.type
_entity_poly.pdbx_seq_one_letter_code
_entity_poly.pdbx_strand_id
1 'polypeptide(L)'
;MRIKSILGQHGSAIAEMLIAISILVIAATALIPLFVLGSKTAYANQIRTVAYNTAVEEIEHIKSLSYDDIGTVGRNPVGSLPADKERTVQNIVFQIVTNVRWVDDPDDGLVPNDLDGRDYKKATVTLTWKGVFGTKSLELSTFITRESEDQPAIGGNIQVNVKKSNGDLISDARVDITSGPSSPLSDLTDENGKALFLTLDESLSADDYSVTVSKSGYVVRPNLAVQHTTVSSGQIQVLEFIMDEPGILHVRLVDPFGALVGKNSRITLSNADAGILEYQSHSGYFEIPEIYPGIWAIMPWAASYESPAEPTLVDVKSLQTNTIEIPMQPKPQGLLYLQVFVDGTSDPVSNAQVTLTNLESSIISTGYTNSQGILELQIEAGNCSLAITKDGYSSHSEEIAIPPSGNTSRTVYLAPVPEVGSILVRCERTNGNPRNNVWIWVHGDYFDATIRTGDYLPGEALFDNLTPGSYTVHRWSSGWQDLRTVTATANGQTSVVYRY
;
A
#
# COMPACT_ATOMS: atom_id res chain seq x y z
N MET A 1 39.44 -54.85 -87.28
CA MET A 1 39.75 -54.54 -85.86
C MET A 1 40.39 -53.16 -85.84
N ARG A 2 39.86 -52.05 -85.31
CA ARG A 2 38.76 -51.75 -84.40
C ARG A 2 38.09 -50.46 -84.87
N ILE A 3 36.80 -50.55 -85.15
CA ILE A 3 35.86 -49.43 -84.99
C ILE A 3 35.83 -49.16 -83.48
N LYS A 4 36.52 -48.12 -82.99
CA LYS A 4 36.35 -47.54 -81.63
C LYS A 4 37.29 -46.33 -81.47
N SER A 5 36.85 -45.15 -81.91
CA SER A 5 37.33 -43.87 -81.34
C SER A 5 36.58 -42.62 -81.85
N ILE A 6 35.51 -42.75 -82.64
CA ILE A 6 34.71 -41.57 -83.04
C ILE A 6 33.57 -41.29 -82.02
N LEU A 7 33.29 -42.22 -81.09
CA LEU A 7 32.29 -42.03 -80.02
C LEU A 7 32.80 -41.28 -78.77
N GLY A 8 34.10 -40.99 -78.65
CA GLY A 8 34.69 -40.37 -77.45
C GLY A 8 34.68 -38.84 -77.42
N GLN A 9 34.59 -38.16 -78.58
CA GLN A 9 34.66 -36.70 -78.67
C GLN A 9 33.31 -36.00 -78.41
N HIS A 10 32.18 -36.71 -78.59
CA HIS A 10 30.85 -36.16 -78.30
C HIS A 10 30.51 -36.20 -76.81
N GLY A 11 31.04 -37.17 -76.04
CA GLY A 11 30.84 -37.28 -74.60
C GLY A 11 31.61 -36.22 -73.78
N SER A 12 32.83 -35.87 -74.20
CA SER A 12 33.61 -34.79 -73.58
C SER A 12 33.01 -33.41 -73.85
N ALA A 13 32.48 -33.17 -75.06
CA ALA A 13 31.83 -31.90 -75.41
C ALA A 13 30.57 -31.63 -74.58
N ILE A 14 29.77 -32.67 -74.29
CA ILE A 14 28.57 -32.54 -73.43
C ILE A 14 28.97 -32.24 -71.99
N ALA A 15 30.00 -32.92 -71.45
CA ALA A 15 30.50 -32.67 -70.10
C ALA A 15 31.11 -31.25 -69.96
N GLU A 16 31.86 -30.79 -70.96
CA GLU A 16 32.44 -29.44 -71.00
C GLU A 16 31.35 -28.36 -71.07
N MET A 17 30.31 -28.57 -71.87
CA MET A 17 29.15 -27.67 -71.94
C MET A 17 28.39 -27.61 -70.61
N LEU A 18 28.23 -28.74 -69.91
CA LEU A 18 27.61 -28.79 -68.58
C LEU A 18 28.43 -28.02 -67.53
N ILE A 19 29.76 -28.18 -67.53
CA ILE A 19 30.66 -27.45 -66.63
C ILE A 19 30.60 -25.95 -66.94
N ALA A 20 30.69 -25.56 -68.21
CA ALA A 20 30.62 -24.16 -68.63
C ALA A 20 29.27 -23.51 -68.25
N ILE A 21 28.15 -24.21 -68.46
CA ILE A 21 26.82 -23.75 -68.04
C ILE A 21 26.73 -23.66 -66.52
N SER A 22 27.28 -24.63 -65.78
CA SER A 22 27.25 -24.62 -64.31
C SER A 22 28.03 -23.43 -63.75
N ILE A 23 29.22 -23.15 -64.27
CA ILE A 23 30.02 -21.99 -63.89
C ILE A 23 29.29 -20.70 -64.26
N LEU A 24 28.68 -20.64 -65.44
CA LEU A 24 27.89 -19.48 -65.88
C LEU A 24 26.68 -19.22 -64.97
N VAL A 25 25.96 -20.27 -64.56
CA VAL A 25 24.82 -20.16 -63.64
C VAL A 25 25.27 -19.72 -62.25
N ILE A 26 26.37 -20.27 -61.73
CA ILE A 26 26.95 -19.83 -60.44
C ILE A 26 27.37 -18.36 -60.52
N ALA A 27 28.04 -17.95 -61.60
CA ALA A 27 28.45 -16.57 -61.79
C ALA A 27 27.24 -15.62 -61.93
N ALA A 28 26.24 -15.99 -62.73
CA ALA A 28 25.03 -15.19 -62.92
C ALA A 28 24.19 -15.07 -61.64
N THR A 29 24.08 -16.15 -60.87
CA THR A 29 23.36 -16.12 -59.58
C THR A 29 24.09 -15.29 -58.52
N ALA A 30 25.41 -15.24 -58.55
CA ALA A 30 26.20 -14.39 -57.65
C ALA A 30 26.06 -12.87 -57.94
N LEU A 31 25.71 -12.48 -59.17
CA LEU A 31 25.56 -11.07 -59.55
C LEU A 31 24.26 -10.43 -59.04
N ILE A 32 23.19 -11.22 -58.90
CA ILE A 32 21.87 -10.69 -58.48
C ILE A 32 21.92 -10.08 -57.07
N PRO A 33 22.50 -10.74 -56.04
CA PRO A 33 22.63 -10.15 -54.71
C PRO A 33 23.46 -8.86 -54.69
N LEU A 34 24.52 -8.77 -55.51
CA LEU A 34 25.35 -7.58 -55.61
C LEU A 34 24.56 -6.39 -56.18
N PHE A 35 23.76 -6.63 -57.21
CA PHE A 35 22.89 -5.61 -57.77
C PHE A 35 21.84 -5.16 -56.75
N VAL A 36 21.17 -6.09 -56.08
CA VAL A 36 20.17 -5.79 -55.04
C VAL A 36 20.81 -4.99 -53.89
N LEU A 37 21.99 -5.39 -53.42
CA LEU A 37 22.72 -4.67 -52.37
C LEU A 37 23.12 -3.26 -52.82
N GLY A 38 23.60 -3.12 -54.06
CA GLY A 38 23.93 -1.83 -54.67
C GLY A 38 22.72 -0.91 -54.72
N SER A 39 21.56 -1.39 -55.20
CA SER A 39 20.31 -0.63 -55.23
C SER A 39 19.82 -0.25 -53.84
N LYS A 40 19.86 -1.19 -52.87
CA LYS A 40 19.47 -0.93 -51.48
C LYS A 40 20.37 0.14 -50.84
N THR A 41 21.67 0.09 -51.11
CA THR A 41 22.64 1.07 -50.62
C THR A 41 22.41 2.45 -51.24
N ALA A 42 22.19 2.50 -52.56
CA ALA A 42 21.87 3.74 -53.25
C ALA A 42 20.58 4.39 -52.70
N TYR A 43 19.53 3.59 -52.51
CA TYR A 43 18.28 4.06 -51.93
C TYR A 43 18.44 4.51 -50.46
N ALA A 44 19.23 3.78 -49.66
CA ALA A 44 19.54 4.19 -48.28
C ALA A 44 20.29 5.53 -48.22
N ASN A 45 21.23 5.76 -49.14
CA ASN A 45 21.93 7.05 -49.26
C ASN A 45 20.99 8.18 -49.67
N GLN A 46 20.06 7.92 -50.60
CA GLN A 46 19.04 8.89 -50.98
C GLN A 46 18.18 9.28 -49.76
N ILE A 47 17.70 8.31 -48.98
CA ILE A 47 16.94 8.59 -47.75
C ILE A 47 17.78 9.43 -46.78
N ARG A 48 19.08 9.12 -46.61
CA ARG A 48 19.96 9.87 -45.72
C ARG A 48 20.13 11.33 -46.16
N THR A 49 20.24 11.59 -47.47
CA THR A 49 20.27 12.96 -48.00
C THR A 49 18.95 13.70 -47.73
N VAL A 50 17.81 13.04 -47.90
CA VAL A 50 16.49 13.62 -47.57
C VAL A 50 16.38 13.91 -46.07
N ALA A 51 16.83 13.00 -45.22
CA ALA A 51 16.88 13.18 -43.76
C ALA A 51 17.75 14.39 -43.39
N TYR A 52 18.94 14.51 -43.99
CA TYR A 52 19.84 15.65 -43.74
C TYR A 52 19.19 16.98 -44.13
N ASN A 53 18.61 17.07 -45.33
CA ASN A 53 17.93 18.29 -45.77
C ASN A 53 16.73 18.63 -44.86
N THR A 54 15.97 17.62 -44.43
CA THR A 54 14.85 17.81 -43.50
C THR A 54 15.35 18.31 -42.14
N ALA A 55 16.44 17.76 -41.61
CA ALA A 55 17.04 18.23 -40.36
C ALA A 55 17.56 19.67 -40.49
N VAL A 56 18.18 20.03 -41.62
CA VAL A 56 18.59 21.41 -41.92
C VAL A 56 17.38 22.34 -41.97
N GLU A 57 16.28 21.95 -42.62
CA GLU A 57 15.04 22.75 -42.62
C GLU A 57 14.51 23.00 -41.21
N GLU A 58 14.52 21.99 -40.33
CA GLU A 58 14.07 22.18 -38.94
C GLU A 58 15.05 23.10 -38.16
N ILE A 59 16.37 22.98 -38.35
CA ILE A 59 17.34 23.90 -37.75
C ILE A 59 17.14 25.34 -38.23
N GLU A 60 16.92 25.56 -39.52
CA GLU A 60 16.66 26.90 -40.07
C GLU A 60 15.30 27.45 -39.61
N HIS A 61 14.29 26.59 -39.43
CA HIS A 61 13.03 26.99 -38.79
C HIS A 61 13.27 27.45 -37.36
N ILE A 62 14.04 26.70 -36.56
CA ILE A 62 14.39 27.09 -35.18
C ILE A 62 15.10 28.46 -35.16
N LYS A 63 16.07 28.68 -36.06
CA LYS A 63 16.78 29.96 -36.17
C LYS A 63 15.91 31.13 -36.64
N SER A 64 14.77 30.86 -37.29
CA SER A 64 13.84 31.90 -37.74
C SER A 64 12.89 32.39 -36.64
N LEU A 65 12.81 31.68 -35.51
CA LEU A 65 11.99 32.05 -34.37
C LEU A 65 12.63 33.21 -33.59
N SER A 66 11.81 33.94 -32.84
CA SER A 66 12.33 34.89 -31.86
C SER A 66 13.11 34.16 -30.78
N TYR A 67 14.15 34.79 -30.20
CA TYR A 67 15.00 34.13 -29.20
C TYR A 67 14.19 33.56 -28.02
N ASP A 68 13.13 34.24 -27.62
CA ASP A 68 12.28 33.84 -26.49
C ASP A 68 11.35 32.67 -26.86
N ASP A 69 10.98 32.52 -28.14
CA ASP A 69 10.18 31.39 -28.63
C ASP A 69 10.99 30.10 -28.86
N ILE A 70 12.33 30.20 -28.84
CA ILE A 70 13.24 29.06 -29.03
C ILE A 70 13.34 28.28 -27.73
N GLY A 71 12.46 27.29 -27.61
CA GLY A 71 12.38 26.40 -26.48
C GLY A 71 11.30 25.37 -26.77
N THR A 72 11.21 24.36 -25.92
CA THR A 72 10.27 23.25 -26.14
C THR A 72 9.07 23.37 -25.22
N VAL A 73 7.88 23.09 -25.74
CA VAL A 73 6.63 23.16 -24.97
C VAL A 73 6.71 22.20 -23.76
N GLY A 74 6.52 22.73 -22.55
CA GLY A 74 6.55 21.95 -21.30
C GLY A 74 7.95 21.47 -20.86
N ARG A 75 9.01 21.98 -21.51
CA ARG A 75 10.42 21.67 -21.20
C ARG A 75 11.17 22.97 -20.87
N ASN A 76 12.42 22.82 -20.48
CA ASN A 76 13.31 23.93 -20.15
C ASN A 76 14.46 24.07 -21.17
N PRO A 77 14.63 25.23 -21.84
CA PRO A 77 13.77 26.41 -21.83
C PRO A 77 12.38 26.18 -22.42
N VAL A 78 11.44 26.95 -21.90
CA VAL A 78 10.09 27.06 -22.46
C VAL A 78 10.15 27.75 -23.82
N GLY A 79 9.37 27.26 -24.77
CA GLY A 79 9.16 27.92 -26.04
C GLY A 79 8.07 27.25 -26.86
N SER A 80 8.04 27.54 -28.15
CA SER A 80 6.94 27.16 -29.05
C SER A 80 7.17 25.83 -29.79
N LEU A 81 8.37 25.24 -29.68
CA LEU A 81 8.73 24.05 -30.47
C LEU A 81 8.11 22.78 -29.85
N PRO A 82 7.48 21.91 -30.66
CA PRO A 82 7.09 20.58 -30.19
C PRO A 82 8.35 19.72 -29.96
N ALA A 83 8.41 19.04 -28.81
CA ALA A 83 9.52 18.13 -28.50
C ALA A 83 9.58 16.92 -29.44
N ASP A 84 8.40 16.39 -29.81
CA ASP A 84 8.26 15.23 -30.70
C ASP A 84 7.30 15.58 -31.83
N LYS A 85 7.69 15.28 -33.07
CA LYS A 85 6.91 15.57 -34.28
C LYS A 85 7.14 14.50 -35.34
N GLU A 86 6.06 14.05 -35.96
CA GLU A 86 6.14 13.22 -37.16
C GLU A 86 6.10 14.10 -38.42
N ARG A 87 6.98 13.82 -39.38
CA ARG A 87 6.96 14.47 -40.69
C ARG A 87 7.19 13.47 -41.80
N THR A 88 6.29 13.47 -42.78
CA THR A 88 6.45 12.64 -43.99
C THR A 88 7.06 13.48 -45.11
N VAL A 89 8.22 13.07 -45.62
CA VAL A 89 8.90 13.72 -46.74
C VAL A 89 9.22 12.66 -47.79
N GLN A 90 8.80 12.87 -49.04
CA GLN A 90 9.00 11.91 -50.14
C GLN A 90 8.56 10.47 -49.80
N ASN A 91 7.42 10.34 -49.12
CA ASN A 91 6.83 9.06 -48.67
C ASN A 91 7.67 8.29 -47.61
N ILE A 92 8.57 8.99 -46.92
CA ILE A 92 9.35 8.48 -45.79
C ILE A 92 8.88 9.20 -44.54
N VAL A 93 8.49 8.45 -43.50
CA VAL A 93 8.09 9.01 -42.20
C VAL A 93 9.34 9.20 -41.34
N PHE A 94 9.58 10.43 -40.91
CA PHE A 94 10.61 10.80 -39.95
C PHE A 94 9.98 11.12 -38.60
N GLN A 95 10.53 10.52 -37.55
CA GLN A 95 10.33 10.94 -36.17
C GLN A 95 11.36 12.02 -35.86
N ILE A 96 10.91 13.24 -35.60
CA ILE A 96 11.76 14.38 -35.30
C ILE A 96 11.64 14.65 -33.80
N VAL A 97 12.77 14.55 -33.11
CA VAL A 97 12.88 14.93 -31.70
C VAL A 97 13.70 16.21 -31.63
N THR A 98 13.09 17.27 -31.10
CA THR A 98 13.74 18.56 -30.88
C THR A 98 14.03 18.72 -29.39
N ASN A 99 15.29 18.96 -29.05
CA ASN A 99 15.73 19.25 -27.69
C ASN A 99 16.45 20.60 -27.70
N VAL A 100 15.95 21.55 -26.91
CA VAL A 100 16.60 22.84 -26.67
C VAL A 100 17.01 22.85 -25.21
N ARG A 101 18.25 23.29 -24.93
CA ARG A 101 18.77 23.47 -23.58
C ARG A 101 19.52 24.79 -23.45
N TRP A 102 19.56 25.33 -22.24
CA TRP A 102 20.48 26.41 -21.88
C TRP A 102 21.93 25.90 -21.86
N VAL A 103 22.87 26.79 -22.16
CA VAL A 103 24.30 26.55 -22.01
C VAL A 103 24.89 27.74 -21.24
N ASP A 104 25.58 27.39 -20.16
CA ASP A 104 26.39 28.24 -19.29
C ASP A 104 27.85 28.08 -19.75
N ASP A 105 28.45 29.15 -20.27
CA ASP A 105 29.75 29.20 -20.90
C ASP A 105 30.84 29.50 -19.86
N PRO A 106 31.88 28.65 -19.72
CA PRO A 106 32.95 28.87 -18.76
C PRO A 106 33.73 30.19 -18.90
N ASP A 107 33.63 30.89 -20.04
CA ASP A 107 34.42 32.08 -20.35
C ASP A 107 34.05 33.32 -19.51
N ASP A 108 32.81 33.46 -19.02
CA ASP A 108 32.39 34.58 -18.15
C ASP A 108 32.03 34.15 -16.72
N GLY A 109 31.95 32.86 -16.47
CA GLY A 109 31.74 32.30 -15.15
C GLY A 109 31.06 30.95 -15.27
N LEU A 110 30.60 30.42 -14.15
CA LEU A 110 29.62 29.34 -14.15
C LEU A 110 28.72 29.55 -12.94
N VAL A 111 27.47 29.15 -13.05
CA VAL A 111 26.53 29.16 -11.92
C VAL A 111 27.07 28.25 -10.79
N PRO A 112 27.13 28.73 -9.52
CA PRO A 112 26.41 29.87 -8.95
C PRO A 112 27.20 31.19 -8.82
N ASN A 113 28.46 31.23 -9.28
CA ASN A 113 29.26 32.46 -9.19
C ASN A 113 28.83 33.48 -10.23
N ASP A 114 28.45 32.98 -11.41
CA ASP A 114 27.66 33.74 -12.35
C ASP A 114 26.17 33.61 -11.99
N LEU A 115 25.48 34.76 -11.97
CA LEU A 115 24.06 34.86 -11.64
C LEU A 115 23.18 34.72 -12.88
N ASP A 116 23.76 34.70 -14.08
CA ASP A 116 23.06 34.63 -15.35
C ASP A 116 23.66 33.60 -16.33
N GLY A 117 23.61 32.30 -16.00
CA GLY A 117 24.14 31.22 -16.85
C GLY A 117 23.31 30.94 -18.12
N ARG A 118 22.86 31.98 -18.81
CA ARG A 118 21.99 31.96 -20.01
C ARG A 118 22.71 32.50 -21.24
N ASP A 119 23.94 32.08 -21.46
CA ASP A 119 24.77 32.68 -22.51
C ASP A 119 24.20 32.37 -23.89
N TYR A 120 23.78 31.11 -24.09
CA TYR A 120 23.12 30.71 -25.32
C TYR A 120 22.25 29.46 -25.17
N LYS A 121 21.43 29.23 -26.19
CA LYS A 121 20.65 27.99 -26.33
C LYS A 121 21.34 27.05 -27.30
N LYS A 122 21.45 25.77 -26.94
CA LYS A 122 21.81 24.69 -27.88
C LYS A 122 20.54 23.98 -28.30
N ALA A 123 20.19 24.09 -29.58
CA ALA A 123 19.10 23.34 -30.18
C ALA A 123 19.64 22.12 -30.93
N THR A 124 19.14 20.93 -30.58
CA THR A 124 19.52 19.64 -31.16
C THR A 124 18.28 19.00 -31.77
N VAL A 125 18.37 18.64 -33.05
CA VAL A 125 17.32 17.99 -33.81
C VAL A 125 17.78 16.59 -34.19
N THR A 126 17.08 15.58 -33.69
CA THR A 126 17.33 14.17 -33.99
C THR A 126 16.22 13.62 -34.86
N LEU A 127 16.58 13.14 -36.06
CA LEU A 127 15.66 12.45 -36.96
C LEU A 127 15.88 10.95 -36.86
N THR A 128 14.80 10.19 -36.67
CA THR A 128 14.80 8.72 -36.71
C THR A 128 13.85 8.22 -37.79
N TRP A 129 14.29 7.23 -38.57
CA TRP A 129 13.46 6.63 -39.61
C TRP A 129 13.74 5.13 -39.79
N LYS A 130 12.78 4.45 -40.42
CA LYS A 130 12.92 3.05 -40.83
C LYS A 130 13.69 2.96 -42.14
N GLY A 131 14.98 2.66 -42.06
CA GLY A 131 15.84 2.45 -43.23
C GLY A 131 15.73 1.06 -43.83
N VAL A 132 16.37 0.88 -44.99
CA VAL A 132 16.43 -0.40 -45.74
C VAL A 132 17.16 -1.50 -44.96
N PHE A 133 18.06 -1.10 -44.05
CA PHE A 133 18.89 -1.98 -43.21
C PHE A 133 18.57 -1.83 -41.72
N GLY A 134 17.30 -1.55 -41.38
CA GLY A 134 16.84 -1.28 -40.02
C GLY A 134 16.71 0.21 -39.71
N THR A 135 16.39 0.51 -38.45
CA THR A 135 16.23 1.89 -37.96
C THR A 135 17.55 2.65 -38.05
N LYS A 136 17.48 3.91 -38.52
CA LYS A 136 18.62 4.82 -38.64
C LYS A 136 18.25 6.15 -38.00
N SER A 137 19.27 6.87 -37.52
CA SER A 137 19.13 8.21 -36.97
C SER A 137 20.18 9.17 -37.55
N LEU A 138 19.86 10.45 -37.46
CA LEU A 138 20.73 11.58 -37.79
C LEU A 138 20.49 12.67 -36.76
N GLU A 139 21.56 13.24 -36.21
CA GLU A 139 21.51 14.36 -35.28
C GLU A 139 22.20 15.58 -35.89
N LEU A 140 21.59 16.75 -35.77
CA LEU A 140 22.20 18.05 -36.05
C LEU A 140 21.98 18.96 -34.84
N SER A 141 22.96 19.80 -34.53
CA SER A 141 22.84 20.80 -33.47
C SER A 141 23.29 22.17 -33.94
N THR A 142 22.69 23.22 -33.38
CA THR A 142 23.11 24.61 -33.55
C THR A 142 23.14 25.32 -32.21
N PHE A 143 24.00 26.33 -32.10
CA PHE A 143 24.00 27.28 -30.99
C PHE A 143 23.30 28.56 -31.44
N ILE A 144 22.58 29.19 -30.53
CA ILE A 144 21.74 30.36 -30.80
C ILE A 144 21.96 31.35 -29.66
N THR A 145 22.47 32.52 -30.01
CA THR A 145 22.70 33.66 -29.11
C THR A 145 21.63 34.72 -29.33
N ARG A 146 21.47 35.64 -28.38
CA ARG A 146 20.60 36.81 -28.54
C ARG A 146 21.27 37.84 -29.46
N GLU A 147 20.50 38.58 -30.26
CA GLU A 147 21.04 39.58 -31.20
C GLU A 147 21.31 40.97 -30.56
N SER A 148 20.93 41.20 -29.30
CA SER A 148 21.00 42.51 -28.63
C SER A 148 21.66 42.45 -27.24
N GLU A 149 22.17 43.60 -26.76
CA GLU A 149 22.67 43.80 -25.39
C GLU A 149 21.67 43.30 -24.33
N ASP A 150 22.23 42.75 -23.25
CA ASP A 150 21.55 42.08 -22.13
C ASP A 150 20.37 42.88 -21.59
N GLN A 151 19.16 42.48 -21.96
CA GLN A 151 18.02 42.84 -21.13
C GLN A 151 18.09 41.99 -19.85
N PRO A 152 18.13 42.62 -18.66
CA PRO A 152 18.11 41.88 -17.41
C PRO A 152 16.86 41.02 -17.43
N ALA A 153 17.05 39.71 -17.28
CA ALA A 153 15.91 38.85 -17.31
C ALA A 153 15.02 39.06 -16.12
N ILE A 154 13.73 38.99 -16.42
CA ILE A 154 12.67 39.10 -15.46
C ILE A 154 12.34 37.68 -15.03
N GLY A 155 12.38 37.44 -13.72
CA GLY A 155 12.11 36.12 -13.14
C GLY A 155 13.24 35.64 -12.24
N GLY A 156 12.96 34.60 -11.47
CA GLY A 156 13.93 33.90 -10.66
C GLY A 156 14.35 32.58 -11.27
N ASN A 157 15.27 31.90 -10.61
CA ASN A 157 15.91 30.70 -11.14
C ASN A 157 15.89 29.58 -10.09
N ILE A 158 15.80 28.32 -10.53
CA ILE A 158 16.00 27.14 -9.70
C ILE A 158 17.11 26.30 -10.33
N GLN A 159 18.19 26.08 -9.59
CA GLN A 159 19.19 25.07 -9.89
C GLN A 159 18.94 23.82 -9.05
N VAL A 160 18.87 22.68 -9.71
CA VAL A 160 18.75 21.37 -9.07
C VAL A 160 20.04 20.60 -9.25
N ASN A 161 20.64 20.18 -8.15
CA ASN A 161 21.80 19.30 -8.12
C ASN A 161 21.36 17.90 -7.70
N VAL A 162 21.64 16.90 -8.52
CA VAL A 162 21.32 15.50 -8.26
C VAL A 162 22.60 14.69 -8.15
N LYS A 163 22.80 14.05 -7.00
CA LYS A 163 23.99 13.25 -6.70
C LYS A 163 23.65 11.97 -5.94
N LYS A 164 24.61 11.06 -5.85
CA LYS A 164 24.57 9.88 -4.99
C LYS A 164 24.96 10.21 -3.56
N SER A 165 24.63 9.31 -2.63
CA SER A 165 25.05 9.42 -1.23
C SER A 165 26.56 9.46 -1.05
N ASN A 166 27.33 8.87 -1.98
CA ASN A 166 28.80 8.89 -1.98
C ASN A 166 29.39 10.17 -2.61
N GLY A 167 28.56 11.07 -3.15
CA GLY A 167 28.97 12.32 -3.80
C GLY A 167 29.06 12.26 -5.32
N ASP A 168 28.93 11.09 -5.95
CA ASP A 168 28.97 10.97 -7.41
C ASP A 168 27.79 11.70 -8.05
N LEU A 169 28.03 12.43 -9.14
CA LEU A 169 27.00 13.22 -9.83
C LEU A 169 26.14 12.30 -10.71
N ILE A 170 24.84 12.60 -10.81
CA ILE A 170 23.88 11.79 -11.57
C ILE A 170 23.39 12.58 -12.77
N SER A 171 23.86 12.24 -13.97
CA SER A 171 23.31 12.73 -15.24
C SER A 171 21.98 12.07 -15.59
N ASP A 172 21.21 12.67 -16.50
CA ASP A 172 19.97 12.11 -17.04
C ASP A 172 18.91 11.76 -15.99
N ALA A 173 18.97 12.39 -14.81
CA ALA A 173 17.89 12.36 -13.84
C ALA A 173 16.82 13.37 -14.28
N ARG A 174 15.56 12.93 -14.34
CA ARG A 174 14.45 13.78 -14.69
C ARG A 174 14.06 14.63 -13.50
N VAL A 175 14.10 15.94 -13.70
CA VAL A 175 13.67 16.94 -12.73
C VAL A 175 12.33 17.50 -13.19
N ASP A 176 11.34 17.50 -12.30
CA ASP A 176 9.98 17.98 -12.58
C ASP A 176 9.63 19.09 -11.58
N ILE A 177 9.31 20.28 -12.11
CA ILE A 177 8.60 21.33 -11.37
C ILE A 177 7.11 21.04 -11.52
N THR A 178 6.49 20.56 -10.44
CA THR A 178 5.10 20.07 -10.43
C THR A 178 4.08 21.12 -9.99
N SER A 179 4.52 22.15 -9.26
CA SER A 179 3.69 23.29 -8.87
C SER A 179 4.48 24.60 -8.93
N GLY A 180 3.78 25.72 -8.87
CA GLY A 180 4.33 27.07 -8.98
C GLY A 180 3.80 27.81 -10.21
N PRO A 181 3.94 29.14 -10.27
CA PRO A 181 3.42 29.96 -11.36
C PRO A 181 3.87 29.55 -12.77
N SER A 182 5.10 29.04 -12.93
CA SER A 182 5.61 28.55 -14.22
C SER A 182 5.46 27.03 -14.43
N SER A 183 4.80 26.29 -13.53
CA SER A 183 4.55 24.85 -13.68
C SER A 183 3.50 24.54 -14.77
N PRO A 184 3.54 23.36 -15.43
CA PRO A 184 4.53 22.28 -15.26
C PRO A 184 5.74 22.44 -16.18
N LEU A 185 6.93 22.16 -15.63
CA LEU A 185 8.20 22.15 -16.39
C LEU A 185 9.01 20.92 -16.03
N SER A 186 9.79 20.44 -17.00
CA SER A 186 10.72 19.35 -16.77
C SER A 186 12.01 19.50 -17.55
N ASP A 187 13.08 18.96 -17.00
CA ASP A 187 14.40 18.91 -17.62
C ASP A 187 15.15 17.64 -17.18
N LEU A 188 16.29 17.37 -17.81
CA LEU A 188 17.22 16.31 -17.43
C LEU A 188 18.49 16.93 -16.87
N THR A 189 19.08 16.29 -15.86
CA THR A 189 20.40 16.70 -15.39
C THR A 189 21.48 16.45 -16.43
N ASP A 190 22.46 17.36 -16.48
CA ASP A 190 23.65 17.27 -17.33
C ASP A 190 24.70 16.28 -16.78
N GLU A 191 25.87 16.22 -17.42
CA GLU A 191 26.99 15.36 -16.99
C GLU A 191 27.53 15.71 -15.59
N ASN A 192 27.24 16.91 -15.09
CA ASN A 192 27.59 17.37 -13.75
C ASN A 192 26.44 17.21 -12.75
N GLY A 193 25.37 16.50 -13.12
CA GLY A 193 24.20 16.27 -12.27
C GLY A 193 23.38 17.54 -12.01
N LYS A 194 23.47 18.56 -12.87
CA LYS A 194 22.76 19.83 -12.72
C LYS A 194 21.60 19.96 -13.71
N ALA A 195 20.48 20.48 -13.26
CA ALA A 195 19.40 20.99 -14.11
C ALA A 195 19.08 22.44 -13.70
N LEU A 196 19.08 23.37 -14.65
CA LEU A 196 18.98 24.80 -14.37
C LEU A 196 17.74 25.39 -15.04
N PHE A 197 16.71 25.64 -14.24
CA PHE A 197 15.47 26.30 -14.65
C PHE A 197 15.61 27.79 -14.47
N LEU A 198 15.43 28.52 -15.57
CA LEU A 198 15.69 29.96 -15.61
C LEU A 198 14.42 30.71 -15.99
N THR A 199 14.37 31.99 -15.62
CA THR A 199 13.26 32.91 -15.95
C THR A 199 11.89 32.39 -15.47
N LEU A 200 11.87 31.79 -14.28
CA LEU A 200 10.65 31.37 -13.61
C LEU A 200 9.92 32.60 -13.05
N ASP A 201 8.60 32.60 -13.17
CA ASP A 201 7.74 33.62 -12.58
C ASP A 201 7.90 33.63 -11.06
N GLU A 202 7.85 34.82 -10.45
CA GLU A 202 7.96 34.96 -9.00
C GLU A 202 6.86 34.20 -8.26
N SER A 203 7.22 33.63 -7.11
CA SER A 203 6.28 32.94 -6.24
C SER A 203 5.13 33.85 -5.80
N LEU A 204 3.91 33.32 -5.84
CA LEU A 204 2.71 34.00 -5.35
C LEU A 204 2.53 33.84 -3.83
N SER A 205 3.13 32.80 -3.26
CA SER A 205 3.21 32.55 -1.82
C SER A 205 4.51 31.83 -1.48
N ALA A 206 4.93 31.86 -0.21
CA ALA A 206 6.08 31.09 0.24
C ALA A 206 5.88 29.59 -0.07
N ASP A 207 6.93 28.94 -0.58
CA ASP A 207 7.03 27.51 -0.85
C ASP A 207 6.00 26.96 -1.85
N ASP A 208 5.58 27.78 -2.82
CA ASP A 208 4.61 27.40 -3.85
C ASP A 208 5.17 26.55 -5.00
N TYR A 209 6.48 26.62 -5.26
CA TYR A 209 7.16 25.71 -6.18
C TYR A 209 7.45 24.38 -5.50
N SER A 210 7.03 23.28 -6.14
CA SER A 210 7.37 21.92 -5.73
C SER A 210 8.21 21.27 -6.81
N VAL A 211 9.35 20.73 -6.41
CA VAL A 211 10.33 20.10 -7.29
C VAL A 211 10.51 18.64 -6.88
N THR A 212 10.52 17.74 -7.87
CA THR A 212 10.75 16.31 -7.69
C THR A 212 11.79 15.81 -8.67
N VAL A 213 12.45 14.70 -8.35
CA VAL A 213 13.42 14.06 -9.24
C VAL A 213 13.11 12.58 -9.41
N SER A 214 13.41 12.02 -10.57
CA SER A 214 13.23 10.60 -10.87
C SER A 214 14.26 10.08 -11.86
N LYS A 215 14.70 8.83 -11.68
CA LYS A 215 15.58 8.12 -12.62
C LYS A 215 15.33 6.62 -12.50
N SER A 216 15.20 5.94 -13.63
CA SER A 216 15.00 4.49 -13.64
C SER A 216 16.18 3.78 -12.98
N GLY A 217 15.90 2.84 -12.08
CA GLY A 217 16.90 2.09 -11.31
C GLY A 217 17.44 2.83 -10.08
N TYR A 218 16.88 3.99 -9.73
CA TYR A 218 17.28 4.78 -8.57
C TYR A 218 16.08 5.05 -7.67
N VAL A 219 16.35 5.22 -6.38
CA VAL A 219 15.39 5.69 -5.38
C VAL A 219 15.90 7.01 -4.79
N VAL A 220 15.01 7.99 -4.66
CA VAL A 220 15.32 9.27 -4.03
C VAL A 220 15.39 9.06 -2.53
N ARG A 221 16.33 9.72 -1.87
CA ARG A 221 16.37 9.80 -0.41
C ARG A 221 15.02 10.34 0.09
N PRO A 222 14.27 9.64 0.96
CA PRO A 222 12.85 9.92 1.07
C PRO A 222 12.51 11.29 1.69
N ASN A 223 13.33 11.82 2.60
CA ASN A 223 13.19 13.19 3.11
C ASN A 223 13.43 14.28 2.05
N LEU A 224 14.03 13.94 0.91
CA LEU A 224 14.24 14.82 -0.24
C LEU A 224 13.32 14.45 -1.41
N ALA A 225 12.33 13.57 -1.24
CA ALA A 225 11.50 13.11 -2.35
C ALA A 225 10.74 14.26 -3.05
N VAL A 226 10.34 15.27 -2.28
CA VAL A 226 9.74 16.51 -2.76
C VAL A 226 10.37 17.66 -2.00
N GLN A 227 10.85 18.67 -2.72
CA GLN A 227 11.34 19.91 -2.11
C GLN A 227 10.46 21.07 -2.53
N HIS A 228 10.09 21.88 -1.55
CA HIS A 228 9.34 23.11 -1.76
C HIS A 228 10.27 24.31 -1.69
N THR A 229 10.03 25.32 -2.51
CA THR A 229 10.81 26.55 -2.46
C THR A 229 10.04 27.77 -2.95
N THR A 230 10.58 28.94 -2.62
CA THR A 230 10.14 30.24 -3.12
C THR A 230 11.11 30.75 -4.19
N VAL A 231 10.59 31.29 -5.29
CA VAL A 231 11.35 31.92 -6.37
C VAL A 231 11.17 33.43 -6.29
N SER A 232 12.27 34.18 -6.35
CA SER A 232 12.29 35.65 -6.37
C SER A 232 13.09 36.15 -7.56
N SER A 233 12.67 37.27 -8.16
CA SER A 233 13.34 37.79 -9.36
C SER A 233 14.81 38.10 -9.12
N GLY A 234 15.66 37.70 -10.06
CA GLY A 234 17.11 37.90 -10.01
C GLY A 234 17.82 37.08 -8.93
N GLN A 235 17.19 36.04 -8.39
CA GLN A 235 17.82 35.12 -7.42
C GLN A 235 17.85 33.69 -7.97
N ILE A 236 18.87 32.93 -7.57
CA ILE A 236 18.99 31.49 -7.85
C ILE A 236 18.73 30.73 -6.57
N GLN A 237 17.66 29.95 -6.55
CA GLN A 237 17.47 28.94 -5.54
C GLN A 237 18.21 27.67 -5.92
N VAL A 238 19.02 27.14 -5.00
CA VAL A 238 19.70 25.85 -5.18
C VAL A 238 18.98 24.78 -4.36
N LEU A 239 18.60 23.69 -5.02
CA LEU A 239 18.03 22.49 -4.40
C LEU A 239 18.97 21.30 -4.62
N GLU A 240 19.09 20.45 -3.61
CA GLU A 240 19.95 19.26 -3.67
C GLU A 240 19.10 18.01 -3.46
N PHE A 241 19.14 17.08 -4.41
CA PHE A 241 18.53 15.77 -4.29
C PHE A 241 19.61 14.69 -4.24
N ILE A 242 19.38 13.71 -3.37
CA ILE A 242 20.23 12.54 -3.24
C ILE A 242 19.46 11.34 -3.73
N MET A 243 20.03 10.58 -4.66
CA MET A 243 19.45 9.35 -5.18
C MET A 243 20.50 8.23 -5.20
N ASP A 244 20.10 7.01 -4.90
CA ASP A 244 21.00 5.85 -4.97
C ASP A 244 20.28 4.67 -5.60
N GLU A 245 21.04 3.72 -6.16
CA GLU A 245 20.45 2.44 -6.55
C GLU A 245 19.93 1.70 -5.31
N PRO A 246 18.70 1.17 -5.35
CA PRO A 246 18.08 0.58 -4.17
C PRO A 246 18.75 -0.73 -3.75
N GLY A 247 18.58 -1.09 -2.49
CA GLY A 247 18.83 -2.44 -1.99
C GLY A 247 17.55 -3.29 -1.94
N ILE A 248 17.71 -4.54 -1.52
CA ILE A 248 16.59 -5.42 -1.13
C ILE A 248 16.83 -5.84 0.32
N LEU A 249 15.81 -5.76 1.17
CA LEU A 249 15.87 -6.22 2.55
C LEU A 249 14.89 -7.38 2.76
N HIS A 250 15.42 -8.52 3.21
CA HIS A 250 14.65 -9.65 3.71
C HIS A 250 14.77 -9.73 5.23
N VAL A 251 13.64 -9.71 5.93
CA VAL A 251 13.58 -9.87 7.38
C VAL A 251 12.90 -11.19 7.70
N ARG A 252 13.57 -12.02 8.51
CA ARG A 252 13.06 -13.29 8.99
C ARG A 252 12.90 -13.24 10.50
N LEU A 253 11.66 -13.27 10.98
CA LEU A 253 11.38 -13.48 12.39
C LEU A 253 11.38 -14.98 12.66
N VAL A 254 12.27 -15.42 13.53
CA VAL A 254 12.46 -16.85 13.84
C VAL A 254 12.19 -17.14 15.31
N ASP A 255 11.65 -18.32 15.60
CA ASP A 255 11.49 -18.81 16.97
C ASP A 255 12.84 -19.31 17.54
N PRO A 256 12.92 -19.70 18.83
CA PRO A 256 14.16 -20.21 19.43
C PRO A 256 14.70 -21.50 18.78
N PHE A 257 13.92 -22.18 17.94
CA PHE A 257 14.30 -23.37 17.19
C PHE A 257 14.72 -23.05 15.75
N GLY A 258 14.70 -21.78 15.34
CA GLY A 258 15.08 -21.30 14.01
C GLY A 258 13.97 -21.44 12.96
N ALA A 259 12.75 -21.82 13.34
CA ALA A 259 11.61 -21.86 12.44
C ALA A 259 11.00 -20.45 12.28
N LEU A 260 10.42 -20.16 11.12
CA LEU A 260 9.75 -18.88 10.91
C LEU A 260 8.53 -18.74 11.84
N VAL A 261 8.34 -17.54 12.37
CA VAL A 261 7.18 -17.19 13.20
C VAL A 261 5.92 -17.14 12.33
N GLY A 262 5.22 -18.28 12.22
CA GLY A 262 3.96 -18.44 11.48
C GLY A 262 2.73 -17.83 12.18
N LYS A 263 2.87 -16.59 12.66
CA LYS A 263 1.82 -15.82 13.36
C LYS A 263 1.73 -14.42 12.75
N ASN A 264 0.63 -13.72 13.06
CA ASN A 264 0.49 -12.31 12.71
C ASN A 264 1.67 -11.53 13.28
N SER A 265 2.46 -10.95 12.39
CA SER A 265 3.70 -10.27 12.69
C SER A 265 3.73 -8.92 12.02
N ARG A 266 4.42 -7.96 12.63
CA ARG A 266 4.67 -6.63 12.10
C ARG A 266 6.15 -6.30 12.28
N ILE A 267 6.71 -5.54 11.35
CA ILE A 267 7.97 -4.85 11.55
C ILE A 267 7.76 -3.36 11.33
N THR A 268 8.39 -2.57 12.17
CA THR A 268 8.53 -1.13 12.00
C THR A 268 9.98 -0.85 11.64
N LEU A 269 10.21 -0.38 10.43
CA LEU A 269 11.51 0.09 9.97
C LEU A 269 11.61 1.59 10.24
N SER A 270 12.74 2.04 10.77
CA SER A 270 13.04 3.46 10.88
C SER A 270 14.42 3.79 10.36
N ASN A 271 14.52 4.92 9.67
CA ASN A 271 15.77 5.47 9.17
C ASN A 271 15.67 7.00 9.24
N ALA A 272 16.77 7.66 9.59
CA ALA A 272 16.79 9.10 9.83
C ALA A 272 16.40 9.93 8.59
N ASP A 273 16.70 9.42 7.40
CA ASP A 273 16.38 10.05 6.12
C ASP A 273 15.03 9.59 5.54
N ALA A 274 14.56 8.39 5.91
CA ALA A 274 13.35 7.80 5.34
C ALA A 274 12.09 7.89 6.22
N GLY A 275 12.25 8.22 7.49
CA GLY A 275 11.17 8.18 8.46
C GLY A 275 10.83 6.76 8.89
N ILE A 276 9.54 6.47 9.06
CA ILE A 276 9.02 5.20 9.59
C ILE A 276 8.22 4.48 8.51
N LEU A 277 8.50 3.19 8.32
CA LEU A 277 7.76 2.29 7.44
C LEU A 277 7.23 1.10 8.25
N GLU A 278 5.98 0.69 8.02
CA GLU A 278 5.38 -0.46 8.69
C GLU A 278 5.00 -1.55 7.68
N TYR A 279 5.34 -2.80 8.01
CA TYR A 279 5.00 -3.96 7.20
C TYR A 279 4.37 -5.04 8.07
N GLN A 280 3.42 -5.80 7.51
CA GLN A 280 2.76 -6.91 8.19
C GLN A 280 2.94 -8.20 7.41
N SER A 281 3.04 -9.31 8.13
CA SER A 281 3.20 -10.65 7.55
C SER A 281 2.54 -11.70 8.44
N HIS A 282 2.05 -12.77 7.82
CA HIS A 282 1.47 -13.94 8.52
C HIS A 282 2.49 -15.08 8.66
N SER A 283 3.62 -15.00 7.95
CA SER A 283 4.65 -16.04 7.89
C SER A 283 5.92 -15.69 8.67
N GLY A 284 6.01 -14.48 9.22
CA GLY A 284 7.24 -13.96 9.85
C GLY A 284 8.35 -13.63 8.84
N TYR A 285 8.11 -13.80 7.54
CA TYR A 285 8.99 -13.36 6.46
C TYR A 285 8.49 -12.04 5.87
N PHE A 286 9.40 -11.10 5.66
CA PHE A 286 9.15 -9.81 5.04
C PHE A 286 10.15 -9.59 3.91
N GLU A 287 9.65 -9.17 2.76
CA GLU A 287 10.42 -8.75 1.61
C GLU A 287 10.13 -7.29 1.33
N ILE A 288 11.18 -6.46 1.41
CA ILE A 288 11.11 -5.03 1.17
C ILE A 288 11.99 -4.76 -0.07
N PRO A 289 11.38 -4.77 -1.26
CA PRO A 289 12.08 -4.40 -2.48
C PRO A 289 12.29 -2.87 -2.49
N GLU A 290 13.28 -2.44 -3.27
CA GLU A 290 13.52 -1.03 -3.57
C GLU A 290 13.76 -0.13 -2.34
N ILE A 291 14.38 -0.67 -1.29
CA ILE A 291 14.65 0.11 -0.07
C ILE A 291 15.83 1.06 -0.28
N TYR A 292 15.70 2.30 0.19
CA TYR A 292 16.80 3.28 0.14
C TYR A 292 18.01 2.76 0.94
N PRO A 293 19.23 2.78 0.38
CA PRO A 293 20.44 2.34 1.07
C PRO A 293 20.72 3.14 2.35
N GLY A 294 21.27 2.47 3.36
CA GLY A 294 21.63 3.09 4.63
C GLY A 294 21.32 2.21 5.84
N ILE A 295 21.49 2.78 7.03
CA ILE A 295 21.24 2.07 8.29
C ILE A 295 19.76 2.16 8.63
N TRP A 296 19.11 1.01 8.74
CA TRP A 296 17.73 0.84 9.13
C TRP A 296 17.64 0.19 10.50
N ALA A 297 16.84 0.76 11.38
CA ALA A 297 16.45 0.18 12.65
C ALA A 297 15.14 -0.60 12.48
N ILE A 298 15.12 -1.85 12.93
CA ILE A 298 13.99 -2.77 12.80
C ILE A 298 13.44 -3.07 14.18
N MET A 299 12.21 -2.66 14.44
CA MET A 299 11.45 -3.05 15.63
C MET A 299 10.40 -4.10 15.23
N PRO A 300 10.60 -5.39 15.57
CA PRO A 300 9.65 -6.44 15.26
C PRO A 300 8.57 -6.55 16.33
N TRP A 301 7.43 -7.11 15.93
CA TRP A 301 6.36 -7.54 16.80
C TRP A 301 5.73 -8.81 16.21
N ALA A 302 5.36 -9.77 17.05
CA ALA A 302 4.58 -10.91 16.63
C ALA A 302 3.61 -11.35 17.72
N ALA A 303 2.43 -11.81 17.32
CA ALA A 303 1.43 -12.32 18.24
C ALA A 303 1.98 -13.51 19.05
N SER A 304 1.78 -13.48 20.37
CA SER A 304 2.31 -14.48 21.34
C SER A 304 3.83 -14.49 21.52
N TYR A 305 4.55 -13.48 21.03
CA TYR A 305 5.98 -13.29 21.28
C TYR A 305 6.23 -11.98 22.04
N GLU A 306 7.35 -11.92 22.74
CA GLU A 306 7.84 -10.72 23.41
C GLU A 306 8.37 -9.71 22.39
N SER A 307 8.14 -8.43 22.65
CA SER A 307 8.75 -7.34 21.86
C SER A 307 10.18 -7.11 22.34
N PRO A 308 11.18 -7.02 21.45
CA PRO A 308 12.53 -6.62 21.85
C PRO A 308 12.55 -5.22 22.47
N ALA A 309 13.46 -5.00 23.43
CA ALA A 309 13.64 -3.70 24.07
C ALA A 309 14.32 -2.69 23.14
N GLU A 310 15.21 -3.15 22.26
CA GLU A 310 16.00 -2.33 21.34
C GLU A 310 15.81 -2.81 19.90
N PRO A 311 15.87 -1.90 18.91
CA PRO A 311 15.76 -2.27 17.51
C PRO A 311 17.01 -3.02 17.02
N THR A 312 16.81 -3.89 16.03
CA THR A 312 17.93 -4.50 15.29
C THR A 312 18.37 -3.55 14.18
N LEU A 313 19.66 -3.24 14.09
CA LEU A 313 20.21 -2.39 13.03
C LEU A 313 20.69 -3.23 11.84
N VAL A 314 20.38 -2.79 10.62
CA VAL A 314 20.89 -3.36 9.38
C VAL A 314 21.39 -2.25 8.46
N ASP A 315 22.57 -2.43 7.86
CA ASP A 315 23.13 -1.51 6.88
C ASP A 315 22.84 -2.05 5.48
N VAL A 316 21.81 -1.49 4.83
CA VAL A 316 21.39 -1.90 3.49
C VAL A 316 22.26 -1.22 2.45
N LYS A 317 22.86 -2.02 1.58
CA LYS A 317 23.71 -1.55 0.47
C LYS A 317 22.97 -1.54 -0.86
N SER A 318 23.31 -0.58 -1.71
CA SER A 318 22.84 -0.47 -3.09
C SER A 318 23.09 -1.75 -3.88
N LEU A 319 22.09 -2.18 -4.66
CA LEU A 319 22.12 -3.36 -5.52
C LEU A 319 22.44 -4.68 -4.79
N GLN A 320 22.29 -4.72 -3.47
CA GLN A 320 22.51 -5.92 -2.66
C GLN A 320 21.24 -6.38 -1.97
N THR A 321 21.09 -7.70 -1.87
CA THR A 321 20.08 -8.33 -1.01
C THR A 321 20.68 -8.55 0.37
N ASN A 322 20.10 -7.90 1.37
CA ASN A 322 20.45 -8.05 2.77
C ASN A 322 19.41 -8.94 3.44
N THR A 323 19.83 -10.01 4.11
CA THR A 323 18.93 -10.89 4.87
C THR A 323 19.31 -10.84 6.34
N ILE A 324 18.34 -10.52 7.19
CA ILE A 324 18.50 -10.47 8.64
C ILE A 324 17.54 -11.45 9.31
N GLU A 325 18.04 -12.22 10.26
CA GLU A 325 17.25 -13.08 11.13
C GLU A 325 17.13 -12.41 12.50
N ILE A 326 15.90 -12.22 12.95
CA ILE A 326 15.61 -11.64 14.27
C ILE A 326 14.94 -12.73 15.12
N PRO A 327 15.64 -13.25 16.15
CA PRO A 327 15.08 -14.24 17.03
C PRO A 327 14.02 -13.61 17.94
N MET A 328 12.84 -14.22 17.97
CA MET A 328 11.71 -13.80 18.80
C MET A 328 11.59 -14.77 19.98
N GLN A 329 11.38 -14.24 21.19
CA GLN A 329 11.11 -15.06 22.38
C GLN A 329 9.61 -15.26 22.54
N PRO A 330 9.09 -16.50 22.55
CA PRO A 330 7.68 -16.74 22.83
C PRO A 330 7.34 -16.23 24.22
N LYS A 331 6.17 -15.60 24.38
CA LYS A 331 5.70 -15.22 25.71
C LYS A 331 5.51 -16.48 26.57
N PRO A 332 5.82 -16.43 27.88
CA PRO A 332 5.56 -17.56 28.77
C PRO A 332 4.09 -17.96 28.76
N GLN A 333 3.81 -19.26 28.79
CA GLN A 333 2.44 -19.80 28.83
C GLN A 333 2.27 -20.74 30.02
N GLY A 334 1.09 -20.69 30.64
CA GLY A 334 0.67 -21.62 31.68
C GLY A 334 -0.58 -22.40 31.27
N LEU A 335 -0.83 -23.53 31.95
CA LEU A 335 -2.03 -24.34 31.75
C LEU A 335 -3.09 -23.99 32.80
N LEU A 336 -4.29 -23.61 32.37
CA LEU A 336 -5.47 -23.56 33.23
C LEU A 336 -6.20 -24.90 33.16
N TYR A 337 -6.42 -25.50 34.32
CA TYR A 337 -7.33 -26.63 34.53
C TYR A 337 -8.54 -26.14 35.33
N LEU A 338 -9.67 -25.93 34.65
CA LEU A 338 -10.89 -25.39 35.23
C LEU A 338 -11.95 -26.48 35.35
N GLN A 339 -12.63 -26.53 36.51
CA GLN A 339 -13.81 -27.36 36.74
C GLN A 339 -15.00 -26.48 37.11
N VAL A 340 -16.16 -26.75 36.51
CA VAL A 340 -17.39 -26.00 36.76
C VAL A 340 -18.50 -26.96 37.20
N PHE A 341 -19.04 -26.74 38.38
CA PHE A 341 -20.12 -27.53 38.97
C PHE A 341 -21.35 -26.66 39.28
N VAL A 342 -22.50 -27.30 39.46
CA VAL A 342 -23.71 -26.62 39.92
C VAL A 342 -23.59 -26.31 41.41
N ASP A 343 -23.93 -25.08 41.82
CA ASP A 343 -23.90 -24.69 43.23
C ASP A 343 -24.91 -25.51 44.05
N GLY A 344 -24.47 -26.00 45.21
CA GLY A 344 -25.24 -26.90 46.07
C GLY A 344 -25.36 -28.35 45.58
N THR A 345 -24.82 -28.71 44.41
CA THR A 345 -24.70 -30.11 43.95
C THR A 345 -23.26 -30.44 43.56
N SER A 346 -22.99 -31.69 43.17
CA SER A 346 -21.70 -32.10 42.58
C SER A 346 -21.84 -32.40 41.09
N ASP A 347 -22.91 -31.91 40.46
CA ASP A 347 -23.19 -32.16 39.05
C ASP A 347 -22.35 -31.22 38.18
N PRO A 348 -21.70 -31.74 37.12
CA PRO A 348 -20.88 -30.93 36.23
C PRO A 348 -21.73 -30.03 35.35
N VAL A 349 -21.28 -28.78 35.15
CA VAL A 349 -21.89 -27.86 34.19
C VAL A 349 -21.18 -28.00 32.85
N SER A 350 -21.82 -28.72 31.93
CA SER A 350 -21.33 -28.85 30.55
C SER A 350 -21.69 -27.66 29.67
N ASN A 351 -20.86 -27.40 28.64
CA ASN A 351 -21.04 -26.31 27.68
C ASN A 351 -21.16 -24.91 28.32
N ALA A 352 -20.55 -24.70 29.48
CA ALA A 352 -20.38 -23.35 30.02
C ALA A 352 -19.31 -22.64 29.20
N GLN A 353 -19.62 -21.44 28.71
CA GLN A 353 -18.66 -20.61 28.01
C GLN A 353 -17.70 -20.00 29.03
N VAL A 354 -16.40 -20.14 28.77
CA VAL A 354 -15.34 -19.58 29.58
C VAL A 354 -14.60 -18.55 28.75
N THR A 355 -14.44 -17.36 29.29
CA THR A 355 -13.68 -16.27 28.68
C THR A 355 -12.58 -15.86 29.64
N LEU A 356 -11.34 -15.82 29.15
CA LEU A 356 -10.18 -15.32 29.88
C LEU A 356 -9.63 -14.12 29.14
N THR A 357 -9.55 -12.99 29.83
CA THR A 357 -8.93 -11.77 29.31
C THR A 357 -7.67 -11.51 30.11
N ASN A 358 -6.50 -11.61 29.47
CA ASN A 358 -5.24 -11.22 30.10
C ASN A 358 -5.26 -9.71 30.34
N LEU A 359 -5.04 -9.29 31.59
CA LEU A 359 -5.19 -7.90 32.03
C LEU A 359 -4.06 -6.99 31.53
N GLU A 360 -2.92 -7.56 31.15
CA GLU A 360 -1.76 -6.82 30.66
C GLU A 360 -1.80 -6.69 29.13
N SER A 361 -2.03 -7.79 28.42
CA SER A 361 -2.02 -7.82 26.95
C SER A 361 -3.39 -7.63 26.30
N SER A 362 -4.48 -7.63 27.08
CA SER A 362 -5.86 -7.61 26.59
C SER A 362 -6.24 -8.75 25.64
N ILE A 363 -5.41 -9.80 25.57
CA ILE A 363 -5.69 -11.00 24.75
C ILE A 363 -6.84 -11.77 25.39
N ILE A 364 -7.83 -12.12 24.56
CA ILE A 364 -9.01 -12.88 24.96
C ILE A 364 -8.89 -14.32 24.45
N SER A 365 -8.99 -15.28 25.37
CA SER A 365 -9.09 -16.70 25.06
C SER A 365 -10.46 -17.22 25.49
N THR A 366 -11.13 -17.98 24.64
CA THR A 366 -12.44 -18.56 24.94
C THR A 366 -12.42 -20.08 24.81
N GLY A 367 -13.27 -20.75 25.60
CA GLY A 367 -13.43 -22.18 25.57
C GLY A 367 -14.79 -22.59 26.14
N TYR A 368 -15.09 -23.88 26.05
CA TYR A 368 -16.32 -24.45 26.63
C TYR A 368 -15.98 -25.65 27.50
N THR A 369 -16.66 -25.77 28.64
CA THR A 369 -16.52 -26.97 29.47
C THR A 369 -17.09 -28.20 28.76
N ASN A 370 -16.40 -29.33 28.92
CA ASN A 370 -16.83 -30.61 28.36
C ASN A 370 -18.00 -31.23 29.17
N SER A 371 -18.39 -32.47 28.83
CA SER A 371 -19.47 -33.19 29.52
C SER A 371 -19.20 -33.48 31.01
N GLN A 372 -17.95 -33.35 31.47
CA GLN A 372 -17.54 -33.48 32.87
C GLN A 372 -17.34 -32.12 33.56
N GLY A 373 -17.73 -31.02 32.91
CA GLY A 373 -17.58 -29.67 33.46
C GLY A 373 -16.13 -29.17 33.45
N ILE A 374 -15.24 -29.83 32.71
CA ILE A 374 -13.80 -29.53 32.69
C ILE A 374 -13.44 -28.73 31.45
N LEU A 375 -12.57 -27.73 31.60
CA LEU A 375 -11.86 -27.05 30.51
C LEU A 375 -10.35 -27.04 30.82
N GLU A 376 -9.55 -27.46 29.84
CA GLU A 376 -8.10 -27.31 29.86
C GLU A 376 -7.69 -26.32 28.77
N LEU A 377 -6.91 -25.30 29.12
CA LEU A 377 -6.53 -24.25 28.20
C LEU A 377 -5.10 -23.76 28.48
N GLN A 378 -4.25 -23.80 27.46
CA GLN A 378 -2.91 -23.21 27.52
C GLN A 378 -2.98 -21.74 27.08
N ILE A 379 -2.61 -20.83 27.96
CA ILE A 379 -2.75 -19.38 27.76
C ILE A 379 -1.51 -18.61 28.18
N GLU A 380 -1.39 -17.37 27.70
CA GLU A 380 -0.34 -16.43 28.11
C GLU A 380 -0.36 -16.25 29.63
N ALA A 381 0.82 -16.36 30.24
CA ALA A 381 1.00 -16.13 31.66
C ALA A 381 0.74 -14.67 32.04
N GLY A 382 0.35 -14.45 33.29
CA GLY A 382 -0.04 -13.14 33.81
C GLY A 382 -1.36 -13.19 34.57
N ASN A 383 -1.83 -12.02 34.98
CA ASN A 383 -3.13 -11.87 35.64
C ASN A 383 -4.23 -11.82 34.58
N CYS A 384 -5.27 -12.63 34.76
CA CYS A 384 -6.38 -12.78 33.83
C CYS A 384 -7.70 -12.56 34.56
N SER A 385 -8.64 -11.85 33.93
CA SER A 385 -10.05 -11.88 34.32
C SER A 385 -10.70 -13.12 33.72
N LEU A 386 -11.17 -14.03 34.58
CA LEU A 386 -11.96 -15.20 34.24
C LEU A 386 -13.44 -14.81 34.29
N ALA A 387 -14.19 -15.14 33.24
CA ALA A 387 -15.64 -15.00 33.19
C ALA A 387 -16.28 -16.29 32.66
N ILE A 388 -17.32 -16.77 33.35
CA ILE A 388 -18.02 -18.01 33.00
C ILE A 388 -19.50 -17.71 32.87
N THR A 389 -20.09 -18.09 31.74
CA THR A 389 -21.50 -17.90 31.44
C THR A 389 -22.13 -19.21 30.95
N LYS A 390 -23.38 -19.44 31.37
CA LYS A 390 -24.19 -20.56 30.92
C LYS A 390 -25.66 -20.19 31.03
N ASP A 391 -26.43 -20.35 29.96
CA ASP A 391 -27.88 -20.15 30.02
C ASP A 391 -28.51 -21.01 31.11
N GLY A 392 -29.39 -20.39 31.91
CA GLY A 392 -30.00 -20.99 33.11
C GLY A 392 -29.18 -20.84 34.38
N TYR A 393 -28.00 -20.21 34.34
CA TYR A 393 -27.12 -20.00 35.50
C TYR A 393 -26.70 -18.54 35.64
N SER A 394 -26.47 -18.11 36.87
CA SER A 394 -25.86 -16.82 37.18
C SER A 394 -24.42 -16.82 36.69
N SER A 395 -23.98 -15.75 36.01
CA SER A 395 -22.60 -15.61 35.55
C SER A 395 -21.61 -15.51 36.71
N HIS A 396 -20.41 -16.05 36.54
CA HIS A 396 -19.31 -15.92 37.48
C HIS A 396 -18.16 -15.11 36.87
N SER A 397 -17.48 -14.30 37.68
CA SER A 397 -16.24 -13.63 37.27
C SER A 397 -15.29 -13.44 38.44
N GLU A 398 -14.00 -13.67 38.20
CA GLU A 398 -12.91 -13.49 39.18
C GLU A 398 -11.60 -13.13 38.46
N GLU A 399 -10.59 -12.70 39.21
CA GLU A 399 -9.23 -12.56 38.72
C GLU A 399 -8.38 -13.76 39.15
N ILE A 400 -7.63 -14.33 38.20
CA ILE A 400 -6.71 -15.45 38.44
C ILE A 400 -5.32 -15.12 37.91
N ALA A 401 -4.29 -15.66 38.55
CA ALA A 401 -2.91 -15.60 38.05
C ALA A 401 -2.54 -16.90 37.33
N ILE A 402 -2.03 -16.77 36.11
CA ILE A 402 -1.46 -17.88 35.33
C ILE A 402 0.06 -17.79 35.40
N PRO A 403 0.74 -18.76 36.03
CA PRO A 403 2.19 -18.74 36.13
C PRO A 403 2.85 -19.00 34.75
N PRO A 404 4.10 -18.55 34.56
CA PRO A 404 4.86 -18.73 33.31
C PRO A 404 5.21 -20.19 32.99
N SER A 405 4.99 -21.11 33.94
CA SER A 405 5.06 -22.56 33.75
C SER A 405 4.20 -23.25 34.81
N GLY A 406 3.74 -24.46 34.51
CA GLY A 406 2.92 -25.28 35.42
C GLY A 406 1.41 -25.10 35.25
N ASN A 407 0.66 -25.67 36.19
CA ASN A 407 -0.80 -25.78 36.12
C ASN A 407 -1.46 -24.89 37.18
N THR A 408 -2.39 -24.03 36.75
CA THR A 408 -3.35 -23.37 37.61
C THR A 408 -4.62 -24.19 37.65
N SER A 409 -4.96 -24.80 38.78
CA SER A 409 -6.23 -25.52 38.95
C SER A 409 -7.27 -24.65 39.65
N ARG A 410 -8.47 -24.57 39.07
CA ARG A 410 -9.59 -23.79 39.62
C ARG A 410 -10.90 -24.55 39.55
N THR A 411 -11.73 -24.37 40.56
CA THR A 411 -13.07 -24.96 40.64
C THR A 411 -14.07 -23.86 40.93
N VAL A 412 -15.08 -23.73 40.08
CA VAL A 412 -16.14 -22.72 40.18
C VAL A 412 -17.49 -23.41 40.30
N TYR A 413 -18.37 -22.83 41.12
CA TYR A 413 -19.76 -23.29 41.27
C TYR A 413 -20.71 -22.23 40.69
N LEU A 414 -21.59 -22.62 39.78
CA LEU A 414 -22.60 -21.74 39.19
C LEU A 414 -23.97 -22.00 39.82
N ALA A 415 -24.58 -20.95 40.35
CA ALA A 415 -25.94 -21.01 40.86
C ALA A 415 -26.96 -20.92 39.71
N PRO A 416 -27.97 -21.82 39.64
CA PRO A 416 -29.06 -21.68 38.69
C PRO A 416 -29.78 -20.33 38.84
N VAL A 417 -30.18 -19.71 37.73
CA VAL A 417 -31.06 -18.53 37.77
C VAL A 417 -32.43 -18.97 38.28
N PRO A 418 -33.02 -18.30 39.28
CA PRO A 418 -34.37 -18.61 39.71
C PRO A 418 -35.35 -18.42 38.55
N GLU A 419 -36.02 -19.49 38.13
CA GLU A 419 -37.16 -19.35 37.23
C GLU A 419 -38.30 -18.72 38.02
N VAL A 420 -38.85 -17.60 37.54
CA VAL A 420 -39.98 -16.90 38.17
C VAL A 420 -41.10 -16.69 37.15
N GLY A 421 -42.34 -16.61 37.63
CA GLY A 421 -43.55 -16.33 36.86
C GLY A 421 -44.29 -15.10 37.39
N SER A 422 -45.46 -14.83 36.81
CA SER A 422 -46.32 -13.71 37.23
C SER A 422 -47.78 -14.13 37.35
N ILE A 423 -48.54 -13.39 38.16
CA ILE A 423 -49.99 -13.51 38.27
C ILE A 423 -50.61 -12.15 37.90
N LEU A 424 -51.45 -12.13 36.86
CA LEU A 424 -52.22 -10.96 36.47
C LEU A 424 -53.66 -11.10 36.95
N VAL A 425 -54.14 -10.16 37.76
CA VAL A 425 -55.51 -10.18 38.28
C VAL A 425 -56.31 -9.06 37.63
N ARG A 426 -57.42 -9.42 36.97
CA ARG A 426 -58.35 -8.48 36.33
C ARG A 426 -59.68 -8.45 37.08
N CYS A 427 -60.09 -7.27 37.52
CA CYS A 427 -61.40 -6.98 38.04
C CYS A 427 -62.24 -6.26 36.97
N GLU A 428 -63.38 -6.84 36.61
CA GLU A 428 -64.30 -6.28 35.63
C GLU A 428 -65.75 -6.35 36.09
N ARG A 429 -66.58 -5.43 35.60
CA ARG A 429 -68.04 -5.47 35.80
C ARG A 429 -68.66 -6.55 34.92
N THR A 430 -69.91 -6.94 35.19
CA THR A 430 -70.67 -7.93 34.39
C THR A 430 -70.75 -7.54 32.90
N ASN A 431 -70.63 -6.25 32.57
CA ASN A 431 -70.58 -5.75 31.19
C ASN A 431 -69.15 -5.71 30.57
N GLY A 432 -68.15 -6.28 31.25
CA GLY A 432 -66.75 -6.33 30.79
C GLY A 432 -65.92 -5.07 31.05
N ASN A 433 -66.52 -3.99 31.57
CA ASN A 433 -65.79 -2.76 31.85
C ASN A 433 -64.82 -2.93 33.04
N PRO A 434 -63.60 -2.37 32.96
CA PRO A 434 -62.61 -2.50 34.02
C PRO A 434 -63.09 -1.84 35.32
N ARG A 435 -62.72 -2.46 36.45
CA ARG A 435 -62.99 -1.92 37.79
C ARG A 435 -61.68 -1.67 38.53
N ASN A 436 -61.35 -0.40 38.69
CA ASN A 436 -60.18 0.07 39.45
C ASN A 436 -60.47 0.14 40.95
N ASN A 437 -59.40 0.34 41.73
CA ASN A 437 -59.40 0.52 43.18
C ASN A 437 -59.93 -0.67 43.97
N VAL A 438 -59.81 -1.88 43.43
CA VAL A 438 -60.04 -3.12 44.19
C VAL A 438 -58.72 -3.61 44.73
N TRP A 439 -58.60 -3.79 46.05
CA TRP A 439 -57.42 -4.42 46.63
C TRP A 439 -57.41 -5.91 46.34
N ILE A 440 -56.28 -6.39 45.83
CA ILE A 440 -55.98 -7.79 45.56
C ILE A 440 -54.81 -8.19 46.45
N TRP A 441 -54.95 -9.31 47.14
CA TRP A 441 -53.90 -9.89 47.97
C TRP A 441 -53.52 -11.25 47.41
N VAL A 442 -52.24 -11.43 47.09
CA VAL A 442 -51.66 -12.69 46.63
C VAL A 442 -50.71 -13.20 47.71
N HIS A 443 -50.94 -14.42 48.16
CA HIS A 443 -50.19 -15.05 49.25
C HIS A 443 -49.77 -16.49 48.88
N GLY A 444 -48.56 -16.88 49.29
CA GLY A 444 -47.99 -18.23 49.18
C GLY A 444 -46.65 -18.33 49.92
N ASP A 445 -46.02 -19.50 49.88
CA ASP A 445 -44.89 -19.88 50.76
C ASP A 445 -43.69 -18.90 50.75
N TYR A 446 -43.49 -18.15 49.67
CA TYR A 446 -42.39 -17.20 49.51
C TYR A 446 -42.82 -15.86 48.90
N PHE A 447 -44.12 -15.55 48.88
CA PHE A 447 -44.65 -14.33 48.26
C PHE A 447 -45.91 -13.87 48.99
N ASP A 448 -45.92 -12.63 49.48
CA ASP A 448 -47.06 -12.03 50.16
C ASP A 448 -47.14 -10.54 49.81
N ALA A 449 -48.10 -10.16 48.97
CA ALA A 449 -48.22 -8.81 48.47
C ALA A 449 -49.66 -8.39 48.22
N THR A 450 -49.94 -7.10 48.42
CA THR A 450 -51.26 -6.50 48.19
C THR A 450 -51.15 -5.32 47.20
N ILE A 451 -51.90 -5.35 46.10
CA ILE A 451 -51.89 -4.34 45.02
C ILE A 451 -53.34 -3.93 44.67
N ARG A 452 -53.57 -2.68 44.23
CA ARG A 452 -54.90 -2.26 43.73
C ARG A 452 -55.01 -2.47 42.23
N THR A 453 -56.19 -2.91 41.77
CA THR A 453 -56.50 -2.90 40.35
C THR A 453 -56.55 -1.47 39.81
N GLY A 454 -56.02 -1.26 38.61
CA GLY A 454 -55.87 0.07 38.01
C GLY A 454 -54.47 0.68 38.16
N ASP A 455 -53.62 0.12 39.04
CA ASP A 455 -52.24 0.58 39.23
C ASP A 455 -51.31 0.08 38.09
N TYR A 456 -51.61 -1.08 37.50
CA TYR A 456 -50.88 -1.63 36.33
C TYR A 456 -51.53 -1.22 35.00
N LEU A 457 -52.80 -1.62 34.79
CA LEU A 457 -53.66 -1.21 33.68
C LEU A 457 -55.10 -1.07 34.19
N PRO A 458 -56.02 -0.40 33.47
CA PRO A 458 -57.41 -0.28 33.90
C PRO A 458 -58.03 -1.65 34.21
N GLY A 459 -58.43 -1.84 35.47
CA GLY A 459 -59.04 -3.05 35.99
C GLY A 459 -58.04 -4.12 36.40
N GLU A 460 -56.73 -3.90 36.27
CA GLU A 460 -55.72 -4.95 36.41
C GLU A 460 -54.67 -4.66 37.48
N ALA A 461 -54.19 -5.72 38.13
CA ALA A 461 -53.08 -5.74 39.08
C ALA A 461 -52.12 -6.87 38.70
N LEU A 462 -50.85 -6.54 38.43
CA LEU A 462 -49.81 -7.51 38.09
C LEU A 462 -48.94 -7.78 39.32
N PHE A 463 -48.71 -9.06 39.60
CA PHE A 463 -47.76 -9.56 40.59
C PHE A 463 -46.67 -10.31 39.84
N ASP A 464 -45.42 -9.86 39.91
CA ASP A 464 -44.27 -10.45 39.21
C ASP A 464 -43.28 -11.08 40.20
N ASN A 465 -42.25 -11.76 39.67
CA ASN A 465 -41.19 -12.43 40.44
C ASN A 465 -41.68 -13.54 41.41
N LEU A 466 -42.75 -14.26 41.05
CA LEU A 466 -43.23 -15.39 41.84
C LEU A 466 -42.47 -16.67 41.49
N THR A 467 -41.97 -17.41 42.48
CA THR A 467 -41.43 -18.74 42.22
C THR A 467 -42.53 -19.70 41.72
N PRO A 468 -42.22 -20.70 40.87
CA PRO A 468 -43.20 -21.67 40.43
C PRO A 468 -43.82 -22.40 41.62
N GLY A 469 -45.14 -22.32 41.74
CA GLY A 469 -45.79 -22.76 42.96
C GLY A 469 -47.27 -22.39 43.03
N SER A 470 -47.94 -22.86 44.07
CA SER A 470 -49.35 -22.58 44.31
C SER A 470 -49.51 -21.32 45.15
N TYR A 471 -50.39 -20.43 44.71
CA TYR A 471 -50.70 -19.16 45.35
C TYR A 471 -52.21 -19.01 45.55
N THR A 472 -52.59 -18.29 46.60
CA THR A 472 -53.97 -17.88 46.84
C THR A 472 -54.15 -16.41 46.51
N VAL A 473 -55.12 -16.13 45.66
CA VAL A 473 -55.53 -14.78 45.27
C VAL A 473 -56.84 -14.45 45.98
N HIS A 474 -56.85 -13.33 46.70
CA HIS A 474 -57.99 -12.77 47.41
C HIS A 474 -58.34 -11.41 46.84
N ARG A 475 -59.62 -11.05 46.85
CA ARG A 475 -60.05 -9.67 46.59
C ARG A 475 -60.70 -9.07 47.82
N TRP A 476 -60.61 -7.75 47.95
CA TRP A 476 -61.29 -7.02 49.01
C TRP A 476 -62.72 -6.63 48.60
N SER A 477 -63.69 -7.06 49.40
CA SER A 477 -65.09 -6.65 49.34
C SER A 477 -65.68 -6.66 50.76
N SER A 478 -65.55 -5.52 51.46
CA SER A 478 -65.92 -5.41 52.89
C SER A 478 -65.26 -6.50 53.76
N GLY A 479 -64.03 -6.88 53.40
CA GLY A 479 -63.26 -8.02 53.92
C GLY A 479 -62.56 -8.78 52.78
N TRP A 480 -61.56 -9.62 53.09
CA TRP A 480 -60.92 -10.51 52.11
C TRP A 480 -61.86 -11.65 51.74
N GLN A 481 -62.24 -11.74 50.46
CA GLN A 481 -63.24 -12.67 49.94
C GLN A 481 -62.83 -13.24 48.58
N ASP A 482 -63.60 -14.23 48.09
CA ASP A 482 -63.45 -14.87 46.78
C ASP A 482 -62.06 -15.47 46.52
N LEU A 483 -61.60 -16.32 47.45
CA LEU A 483 -60.34 -17.04 47.34
C LEU A 483 -60.29 -17.86 46.03
N ARG A 484 -59.21 -17.68 45.27
CA ARG A 484 -58.84 -18.55 44.16
C ARG A 484 -57.45 -19.08 44.33
N THR A 485 -57.27 -20.37 44.13
CA THR A 485 -55.95 -21.00 44.08
C THR A 485 -55.49 -21.04 42.64
N VAL A 486 -54.28 -20.54 42.40
CA VAL A 486 -53.64 -20.54 41.09
C VAL A 486 -52.21 -21.04 41.19
N THR A 487 -51.68 -21.57 40.10
CA THR A 487 -50.30 -22.02 40.02
C THR A 487 -49.51 -21.04 39.17
N ALA A 488 -48.54 -20.34 39.74
CA ALA A 488 -47.56 -19.63 38.93
C ALA A 488 -46.62 -20.67 38.31
N THR A 489 -46.36 -20.53 37.01
CA THR A 489 -45.42 -21.40 36.28
C THR A 489 -44.16 -20.62 35.95
N ALA A 490 -43.03 -21.30 35.88
CA ALA A 490 -41.77 -20.72 35.40
C ALA A 490 -41.97 -19.98 34.08
N ASN A 491 -41.54 -18.71 34.02
CA ASN A 491 -41.62 -17.85 32.82
C ASN A 491 -43.03 -17.69 32.24
N GLY A 492 -44.09 -17.98 33.00
CA GLY A 492 -45.48 -17.89 32.56
C GLY A 492 -46.27 -16.83 33.34
N GLN A 493 -47.29 -16.28 32.70
CA GLN A 493 -48.25 -15.39 33.34
C GLN A 493 -49.58 -16.11 33.56
N THR A 494 -50.01 -16.19 34.81
CA THR A 494 -51.28 -16.79 35.19
C THR A 494 -52.33 -15.72 35.41
N SER A 495 -53.45 -15.79 34.69
CA SER A 495 -54.49 -14.75 34.75
C SER A 495 -55.67 -15.15 35.63
N VAL A 496 -56.10 -14.25 36.51
CA VAL A 496 -57.28 -14.41 37.38
C VAL A 496 -58.28 -13.31 37.12
N VAL A 497 -59.51 -13.67 36.76
CA VAL A 497 -60.56 -12.67 36.49
C VAL A 497 -61.66 -12.73 37.55
N TYR A 498 -61.91 -11.59 38.21
CA TYR A 498 -63.06 -11.38 39.10
C TYR A 498 -64.11 -10.52 38.39
N ARG A 499 -65.31 -11.07 38.26
CA ARG A 499 -66.48 -10.36 37.72
C ARG A 499 -67.36 -9.83 38.84
N TYR A 500 -67.92 -8.64 38.61
CA TYR A 500 -68.79 -7.91 39.53
C TYR A 500 -70.20 -7.74 39.02
#